data_AF-R9JP84-F1
#
_entry.id   AF-R9JP84-F1
#
_cell.length_a   1.000
_cell.length_b   1.000
_cell.length_c   1.000
_cell.angle_alpha   90.00
_cell.angle_beta   90.00
_cell.angle_gamma   90.00
#
_symmetry.space_group_name_H-M   'P 1'
#
loop_
_entity.id
_entity.type
_entity.pdbx_description
1 polymer ?
#
loop_
_entity_poly.entity_id
_entity_poly.type
_entity_poly.pdbx_seq_one_letter_code
_entity_poly.pdbx_strand_id
1 'polypeptide(L)'
;MRKSKRMHRFAGMGVLGLCGLLGQSVSAQEKPIVLRVCSWEEYIDLGEWDKDEAIELDNGTVIYGEKPLYEEFEDWYRETYGKTVRVEYSCFGTNEDLYNQLNMGDSYDLVCPSEYMIMKLIAEDRLIPYSDNFFDTQDANNFYIRNVSPYIQKTLETNELHGQSWSTYAAGYMWGITGVLYNPALVTEEEASTWEIFGNPKFNRQITLKDNVRDSYFAALGILKKDELTDEAFIKSADYTERLADVMNDVRPETIAQAQELLNQLMDNVYSLETDSGKADMITGKIVANYQWSGDAVYAMEQADEDDFELRFAVPKESTNLWFDGWVMLKNGIRTDADRQHAAEAFVNFLSRTDNAVRNMYYIGYTSSIAGNAQDNTVYEYLKWCYGADGEEEELMEYPVGYFFSGENSDARYMLQSSVSQMGRQLYSQYPPQEVMERTAIMRYFDADANKAINQMWINVRCFDIEEVPMGVWLALLAALLFMVSMGFRKSRRR
;
A
#
# COMPACT_ATOMS: atom_id res chain seq x y z
N MET A 1 3.23 -6.51 30.47
CA MET A 1 3.47 -7.03 31.84
C MET A 1 2.67 -8.32 32.07
N ARG A 2 3.34 -9.50 32.20
CA ARG A 2 2.86 -10.85 32.65
C ARG A 2 1.41 -11.31 32.36
N LYS A 3 1.26 -12.40 31.60
CA LYS A 3 0.59 -13.70 31.95
C LYS A 3 0.59 -14.65 30.73
N SER A 4 1.35 -15.74 30.67
CA SER A 4 1.22 -17.05 31.34
C SER A 4 0.02 -17.90 30.92
N LYS A 5 0.29 -18.86 30.02
CA LYS A 5 -0.37 -20.14 29.72
C LYS A 5 -1.33 -20.70 30.79
N ARG A 6 -2.47 -21.26 30.35
CA ARG A 6 -3.05 -22.49 30.92
C ARG A 6 -3.85 -23.29 29.89
N MET A 7 -3.37 -24.51 29.67
CA MET A 7 -3.98 -25.59 28.90
C MET A 7 -4.39 -26.67 29.93
N HIS A 8 -5.63 -27.16 29.93
CA HIS A 8 -6.03 -28.40 30.61
C HIS A 8 -7.09 -29.17 29.80
N ARG A 9 -6.97 -30.50 29.87
CA ARG A 9 -7.55 -31.56 29.03
C ARG A 9 -8.93 -32.06 29.51
N PHE A 10 -9.71 -32.52 28.53
CA PHE A 10 -10.66 -33.66 28.45
C PHE A 10 -11.05 -34.47 29.70
N ALA A 11 -12.38 -34.69 29.83
CA ALA A 11 -13.12 -35.96 30.00
C ALA A 11 -14.63 -35.58 30.08
N GLY A 12 -15.64 -36.18 29.45
CA GLY A 12 -15.86 -37.53 28.98
C GLY A 12 -17.09 -38.10 29.72
N MET A 13 -18.30 -38.05 29.13
CA MET A 13 -19.39 -38.99 29.49
C MET A 13 -20.51 -38.93 28.45
N GLY A 14 -20.71 -40.05 27.74
CA GLY A 14 -21.84 -40.27 26.86
C GLY A 14 -23.06 -40.78 27.61
N VAL A 15 -24.25 -40.41 27.14
CA VAL A 15 -25.50 -41.09 27.43
C VAL A 15 -26.30 -41.19 26.13
N LEU A 16 -26.55 -42.43 25.70
CA LEU A 16 -27.51 -42.77 24.64
C LEU A 16 -28.93 -42.55 25.16
N GLY A 17 -29.76 -41.86 24.38
CA GLY A 17 -31.21 -41.79 24.53
C GLY A 17 -31.90 -41.86 23.17
N LEU A 18 -32.68 -42.92 22.94
CA LEU A 18 -33.43 -43.19 21.72
C LEU A 18 -34.77 -42.44 21.68
N CYS A 19 -35.17 -42.08 20.46
CA CYS A 19 -36.54 -41.89 19.94
C CYS A 19 -37.39 -40.69 20.38
N GLY A 20 -37.60 -39.80 19.40
CA GLY A 20 -38.76 -38.92 19.31
C GLY A 20 -38.87 -38.34 17.89
N LEU A 21 -39.57 -39.03 16.99
CA LEU A 21 -39.98 -38.51 15.68
C LEU A 21 -41.00 -37.39 15.91
N LEU A 22 -40.54 -36.14 15.91
CA LEU A 22 -41.37 -34.95 15.72
C LEU A 22 -40.83 -34.22 14.50
N GLY A 23 -41.69 -34.08 13.49
CA GLY A 23 -41.37 -33.42 12.24
C GLY A 23 -40.90 -31.99 12.50
N GLN A 24 -39.58 -31.80 12.44
CA GLN A 24 -39.02 -30.52 12.10
C GLN A 24 -39.12 -30.40 10.59
N SER A 25 -39.96 -29.48 10.13
CA SER A 25 -39.74 -28.85 8.84
C SER A 25 -38.31 -28.30 8.89
N VAL A 26 -37.36 -29.05 8.33
CA VAL A 26 -36.04 -28.53 8.00
C VAL A 26 -36.31 -27.46 6.96
N SER A 27 -36.44 -26.21 7.41
CA SER A 27 -36.14 -25.07 6.56
C SER A 27 -34.78 -25.39 5.98
N ALA A 28 -34.72 -25.64 4.66
CA ALA A 28 -33.46 -25.81 3.98
C ALA A 28 -32.69 -24.52 4.22
N GLN A 29 -31.76 -24.56 5.18
CA GLN A 29 -30.91 -23.44 5.52
C GLN A 29 -30.17 -23.09 4.22
N GLU A 30 -30.50 -21.94 3.65
CA GLU A 30 -29.97 -21.51 2.36
C GLU A 30 -28.45 -21.54 2.45
N LYS A 31 -27.79 -22.24 1.52
CA LYS A 31 -26.34 -22.44 1.60
C LYS A 31 -25.68 -21.05 1.52
N PRO A 32 -24.75 -20.70 2.43
CA PRO A 32 -24.15 -19.38 2.42
C PRO A 32 -23.41 -19.13 1.10
N ILE A 33 -23.49 -17.88 0.63
CA ILE A 33 -22.64 -17.38 -0.46
C ILE A 33 -21.20 -17.37 0.08
N VAL A 34 -20.29 -18.08 -0.58
CA VAL A 34 -18.87 -18.07 -0.19
C VAL A 34 -18.15 -17.00 -1.01
N LEU A 35 -17.63 -15.97 -0.32
CA LEU A 35 -16.88 -14.86 -0.89
C LEU A 35 -15.40 -15.01 -0.55
N ARG A 36 -14.56 -15.25 -1.54
CA ARG A 36 -13.10 -15.42 -1.38
C ARG A 36 -12.41 -14.09 -1.62
N VAL A 37 -11.87 -13.51 -0.56
CA VAL A 37 -11.26 -12.18 -0.54
C VAL A 37 -9.75 -12.32 -0.33
N CYS A 38 -8.94 -11.65 -1.16
CA CYS A 38 -7.49 -11.64 -1.01
C CYS A 38 -6.91 -10.22 -1.04
N SER A 39 -6.16 -9.81 -0.04
CA SER A 39 -5.50 -8.50 0.01
C SER A 39 -4.07 -8.61 0.55
N TRP A 40 -3.39 -7.48 0.74
CA TRP A 40 -2.12 -7.42 1.45
C TRP A 40 -2.21 -8.03 2.86
N GLU A 41 -1.08 -8.48 3.39
CA GLU A 41 -0.97 -8.86 4.79
C GLU A 41 -1.34 -7.67 5.70
N GLU A 42 -2.03 -7.95 6.81
CA GLU A 42 -2.44 -6.95 7.81
C GLU A 42 -3.29 -5.78 7.26
N TYR A 43 -3.97 -5.95 6.13
CA TYR A 43 -4.62 -4.83 5.44
C TYR A 43 -6.09 -4.56 5.81
N ILE A 44 -6.71 -5.53 6.50
CA ILE A 44 -8.07 -5.40 7.07
C ILE A 44 -7.97 -5.62 8.58
N ASP A 45 -8.58 -4.72 9.34
CA ASP A 45 -8.66 -4.79 10.80
C ASP A 45 -9.23 -6.13 11.30
N LEU A 46 -8.50 -6.75 12.23
CA LEU A 46 -8.79 -8.07 12.78
C LEU A 46 -9.60 -8.03 14.10
N GLY A 47 -9.96 -6.85 14.59
CA GLY A 47 -10.79 -6.68 15.77
C GLY A 47 -10.14 -7.16 17.07
N GLU A 48 -8.83 -7.00 17.18
CA GLU A 48 -8.05 -7.41 18.36
C GLU A 48 -7.73 -6.24 19.29
N TRP A 49 -8.56 -5.17 19.25
CA TRP A 49 -8.35 -3.98 20.08
C TRP A 49 -8.60 -4.30 21.55
N ASP A 50 -7.99 -3.50 22.45
CA ASP A 50 -8.28 -3.61 23.87
C ASP A 50 -9.75 -3.23 24.15
N LYS A 51 -10.38 -3.84 25.16
CA LYS A 51 -11.83 -3.68 25.41
C LYS A 51 -12.28 -2.25 25.72
N ASP A 52 -11.36 -1.43 26.20
CA ASP A 52 -11.61 -0.04 26.56
C ASP A 52 -11.04 0.91 25.49
N GLU A 53 -10.49 0.36 24.39
CA GLU A 53 -9.94 1.10 23.26
C GLU A 53 -11.07 1.47 22.29
N ALA A 54 -11.21 2.76 22.05
CA ALA A 54 -12.18 3.32 21.11
C ALA A 54 -11.69 4.64 20.55
N ILE A 55 -12.08 4.93 19.31
CA ILE A 55 -11.91 6.26 18.72
C ILE A 55 -13.19 7.04 18.99
N GLU A 56 -13.10 8.08 19.82
CA GLU A 56 -14.20 8.99 20.12
C GLU A 56 -13.98 10.32 19.38
N LEU A 57 -14.85 10.61 18.42
CA LEU A 57 -14.73 11.78 17.54
C LEU A 57 -15.69 12.91 17.97
N ASP A 58 -15.32 14.16 17.65
CA ASP A 58 -16.09 15.36 17.98
C ASP A 58 -17.53 15.36 17.44
N ASN A 59 -17.77 14.67 16.32
CA ASN A 59 -19.11 14.53 15.75
C ASN A 59 -20.01 13.50 16.48
N GLY A 60 -19.49 12.88 17.55
CA GLY A 60 -20.20 11.91 18.37
C GLY A 60 -20.09 10.47 17.87
N THR A 61 -19.38 10.21 16.77
CA THR A 61 -19.07 8.86 16.31
C THR A 61 -18.09 8.19 17.28
N VAL A 62 -18.42 6.97 17.70
CA VAL A 62 -17.54 6.13 18.52
C VAL A 62 -17.29 4.83 17.78
N ILE A 63 -16.02 4.48 17.61
CA ILE A 63 -15.58 3.34 16.79
C ILE A 63 -14.84 2.35 17.69
N TYR A 64 -15.23 1.09 17.61
CA TYR A 64 -14.63 -0.02 18.35
C TYR A 64 -14.07 -1.07 17.39
N GLY A 65 -13.08 -1.83 17.87
CA GLY A 65 -12.47 -2.93 17.12
C GLY A 65 -12.58 -4.27 17.81
N GLU A 66 -13.80 -4.81 18.01
CA GLU A 66 -14.00 -6.05 18.78
C GLU A 66 -13.97 -7.35 17.95
N LYS A 67 -14.25 -7.27 16.65
CA LYS A 67 -14.39 -8.44 15.75
C LYS A 67 -13.80 -8.10 14.38
N PRO A 68 -13.13 -9.03 13.67
CA PRO A 68 -12.58 -8.70 12.35
C PRO A 68 -13.62 -8.08 11.42
N LEU A 69 -13.24 -7.04 10.67
CA LEU A 69 -14.16 -6.32 9.78
C LEU A 69 -14.86 -7.25 8.77
N TYR A 70 -14.15 -8.27 8.26
CA TYR A 70 -14.74 -9.23 7.34
C TYR A 70 -15.80 -10.14 8.00
N GLU A 71 -15.73 -10.39 9.31
CA GLU A 71 -16.77 -11.12 10.03
C GLU A 71 -17.93 -10.21 10.46
N GLU A 72 -17.68 -8.92 10.72
CA GLU A 72 -18.76 -7.93 10.90
C GLU A 72 -19.54 -7.71 9.61
N PHE A 73 -18.87 -7.76 8.45
CA PHE A 73 -19.53 -7.77 7.16
C PHE A 73 -20.50 -8.95 7.01
N GLU A 74 -20.14 -10.17 7.46
CA GLU A 74 -21.04 -11.34 7.39
C GLU A 74 -22.35 -11.09 8.14
N ASP A 75 -22.26 -10.46 9.32
CA ASP A 75 -23.42 -10.10 10.14
C ASP A 75 -24.22 -8.97 9.49
N TRP A 76 -23.55 -7.89 9.05
CA TRP A 76 -24.17 -6.76 8.37
C TRP A 76 -24.90 -7.17 7.09
N TYR A 77 -24.29 -8.06 6.28
CA TYR A 77 -24.89 -8.54 5.04
C TYR A 77 -26.16 -9.34 5.31
N ARG A 78 -26.16 -10.18 6.36
CA ARG A 78 -27.35 -10.93 6.79
C ARG A 78 -28.46 -10.01 7.27
N GLU A 79 -28.13 -8.99 8.05
CA GLU A 79 -29.11 -8.03 8.58
C GLU A 79 -29.71 -7.15 7.48
N THR A 80 -28.88 -6.74 6.52
CA THR A 80 -29.27 -5.82 5.45
C THR A 80 -30.01 -6.51 4.31
N TYR A 81 -29.56 -7.71 3.90
CA TYR A 81 -30.06 -8.38 2.70
C TYR A 81 -30.79 -9.70 2.98
N GLY A 82 -30.83 -10.17 4.23
CA GLY A 82 -31.51 -11.41 4.61
C GLY A 82 -30.85 -12.70 4.09
N LYS A 83 -29.67 -12.60 3.47
CA LYS A 83 -28.87 -13.71 2.93
C LYS A 83 -27.62 -13.91 3.76
N THR A 84 -27.11 -15.13 3.85
CA THR A 84 -25.86 -15.41 4.58
C THR A 84 -24.68 -15.42 3.62
N VAL A 85 -23.61 -14.71 3.97
CA VAL A 85 -22.29 -14.79 3.31
C VAL A 85 -21.30 -15.39 4.30
N ARG A 86 -20.33 -16.15 3.78
CA ARG A 86 -19.11 -16.54 4.49
C ARG A 86 -17.91 -15.98 3.73
N VAL A 87 -17.08 -15.20 4.39
CA VAL A 87 -15.84 -14.69 3.84
C VAL A 87 -14.72 -15.70 4.09
N GLU A 88 -14.08 -16.12 3.00
CA GLU A 88 -12.81 -16.85 3.03
C GLU A 88 -11.70 -15.84 2.74
N TYR A 89 -11.09 -15.33 3.80
CA TYR A 89 -10.06 -14.29 3.72
C TYR A 89 -8.65 -14.91 3.66
N SER A 90 -7.83 -14.41 2.73
CA SER A 90 -6.42 -14.78 2.55
C SER A 90 -5.58 -13.55 2.25
N CYS A 91 -4.25 -13.67 2.36
CA CYS A 91 -3.34 -12.56 2.10
C CYS A 91 -2.24 -12.91 1.08
N PHE A 92 -1.61 -11.89 0.52
CA PHE A 92 -0.39 -11.98 -0.29
C PHE A 92 0.66 -10.95 0.18
N GLY A 93 1.95 -11.29 0.02
CA GLY A 93 3.06 -10.42 0.43
C GLY A 93 3.58 -9.49 -0.69
N THR A 94 3.32 -9.82 -1.96
CA THR A 94 3.66 -8.98 -3.12
C THR A 94 2.62 -9.15 -4.22
N ASN A 95 2.47 -8.16 -5.10
CA ASN A 95 1.62 -8.30 -6.29
C ASN A 95 2.09 -9.45 -7.20
N GLU A 96 3.40 -9.70 -7.27
CA GLU A 96 3.97 -10.84 -8.01
C GLU A 96 3.52 -12.18 -7.42
N ASP A 97 3.45 -12.30 -6.09
CA ASP A 97 2.91 -13.49 -5.42
C ASP A 97 1.44 -13.70 -5.75
N LEU A 98 0.62 -12.63 -5.65
CA LEU A 98 -0.78 -12.66 -6.06
C LEU A 98 -0.91 -13.15 -7.51
N TYR A 99 -0.16 -12.55 -8.44
CA TYR A 99 -0.23 -12.91 -9.85
C TYR A 99 0.17 -14.36 -10.10
N ASN A 100 1.19 -14.87 -9.38
CA ASN A 100 1.59 -16.27 -9.45
C ASN A 100 0.49 -17.21 -8.93
N GLN A 101 -0.11 -16.91 -7.78
CA GLN A 101 -1.25 -17.68 -7.23
C GLN A 101 -2.40 -17.75 -8.26
N LEU A 102 -2.77 -16.60 -8.81
CA LEU A 102 -3.81 -16.49 -9.83
C LEU A 102 -3.53 -17.29 -11.10
N ASN A 103 -2.26 -17.52 -11.46
CA ASN A 103 -1.86 -18.33 -12.61
C ASN A 103 -1.71 -19.83 -12.28
N MET A 104 -1.40 -20.17 -11.02
CA MET A 104 -1.33 -21.56 -10.56
C MET A 104 -2.73 -22.19 -10.36
N GLY A 105 -3.78 -21.39 -10.41
CA GLY A 105 -5.18 -21.85 -10.40
C GLY A 105 -5.95 -21.48 -9.14
N ASP A 106 -5.35 -20.71 -8.23
CA ASP A 106 -6.08 -20.14 -7.11
C ASP A 106 -7.18 -19.21 -7.63
N SER A 107 -8.32 -19.25 -6.97
CA SER A 107 -9.52 -18.55 -7.42
C SER A 107 -10.05 -17.71 -6.27
N TYR A 108 -9.94 -16.40 -6.45
CA TYR A 108 -10.50 -15.38 -5.58
C TYR A 108 -11.68 -14.71 -6.29
N ASP A 109 -12.64 -14.21 -5.51
CA ASP A 109 -13.79 -13.47 -6.02
C ASP A 109 -13.46 -11.97 -6.09
N LEU A 110 -12.80 -11.47 -5.04
CA LEU A 110 -12.40 -10.08 -4.87
C LEU A 110 -10.94 -10.01 -4.42
N VAL A 111 -10.15 -9.15 -5.03
CA VAL A 111 -8.75 -8.92 -4.64
C VAL A 111 -8.44 -7.43 -4.52
N CYS A 112 -7.50 -7.05 -3.65
CA CYS A 112 -7.06 -5.65 -3.47
C CYS A 112 -5.58 -5.44 -3.86
N PRO A 113 -5.24 -5.44 -5.16
CA PRO A 113 -3.87 -5.22 -5.61
C PRO A 113 -3.58 -3.74 -5.88
N SER A 114 -2.31 -3.44 -6.13
CA SER A 114 -1.88 -2.07 -6.50
C SER A 114 -2.22 -1.72 -7.95
N GLU A 115 -2.18 -0.43 -8.27
CA GLU A 115 -2.68 0.13 -9.53
C GLU A 115 -2.08 -0.53 -10.78
N TYR A 116 -0.78 -0.86 -10.79
CA TYR A 116 -0.18 -1.53 -11.94
C TYR A 116 -0.69 -2.95 -12.15
N MET A 117 -1.10 -3.63 -11.08
CA MET A 117 -1.65 -4.98 -11.18
C MET A 117 -3.13 -4.91 -11.58
N ILE A 118 -3.86 -3.89 -11.12
CA ILE A 118 -5.19 -3.54 -11.67
C ILE A 118 -5.08 -3.35 -13.19
N MET A 119 -4.17 -2.49 -13.66
CA MET A 119 -3.92 -2.26 -15.07
C MET A 119 -3.61 -3.56 -15.82
N LYS A 120 -2.71 -4.40 -15.28
CA LYS A 120 -2.36 -5.69 -15.88
C LYS A 120 -3.57 -6.62 -16.01
N LEU A 121 -4.41 -6.71 -14.99
CA LEU A 121 -5.60 -7.56 -15.00
C LEU A 121 -6.69 -7.03 -15.95
N ILE A 122 -6.80 -5.71 -16.14
CA ILE A 122 -7.64 -5.09 -17.18
C ILE A 122 -7.11 -5.50 -18.57
N ALA A 123 -5.82 -5.34 -18.84
CA ALA A 123 -5.21 -5.69 -20.13
C ALA A 123 -5.35 -7.18 -20.48
N GLU A 124 -5.34 -8.05 -19.47
CA GLU A 124 -5.55 -9.49 -19.62
C GLU A 124 -7.04 -9.90 -19.67
N ASP A 125 -7.97 -8.95 -19.62
CA ASP A 125 -9.42 -9.17 -19.62
C ASP A 125 -9.89 -10.11 -18.49
N ARG A 126 -9.28 -9.98 -17.30
CA ARG A 126 -9.51 -10.86 -16.14
C ARG A 126 -10.51 -10.33 -15.12
N LEU A 127 -10.95 -9.08 -15.26
CA LEU A 127 -11.80 -8.39 -14.28
C LEU A 127 -13.27 -8.32 -14.73
N ILE A 128 -14.18 -8.30 -13.76
CA ILE A 128 -15.59 -7.97 -13.96
C ILE A 128 -15.81 -6.51 -13.60
N PRO A 129 -16.54 -5.73 -14.43
CA PRO A 129 -16.87 -4.36 -14.08
C PRO A 129 -17.83 -4.31 -12.89
N TYR A 130 -17.70 -3.29 -12.05
CA TYR A 130 -18.71 -2.97 -11.05
C TYR A 130 -20.07 -2.71 -11.71
N SER A 131 -21.15 -3.14 -11.06
CA SER A 131 -22.51 -2.95 -11.58
C SER A 131 -22.92 -1.48 -11.62
N ASP A 132 -23.85 -1.13 -12.50
CA ASP A 132 -24.46 0.21 -12.51
C ASP A 132 -25.09 0.54 -11.14
N ASN A 133 -25.63 -0.49 -10.46
CA ASN A 133 -26.19 -0.34 -9.13
C ASN A 133 -25.13 0.09 -8.12
N PHE A 134 -23.90 -0.43 -8.17
CA PHE A 134 -22.83 -0.04 -7.24
C PHE A 134 -22.54 1.46 -7.25
N PHE A 135 -22.75 2.13 -8.39
CA PHE A 135 -22.56 3.57 -8.56
C PHE A 135 -23.86 4.38 -8.35
N ASP A 136 -24.97 3.75 -8.01
CA ASP A 136 -26.23 4.46 -7.74
C ASP A 136 -26.19 5.14 -6.37
N THR A 137 -26.02 6.46 -6.37
CA THR A 137 -26.05 7.29 -5.15
C THR A 137 -27.39 7.28 -4.42
N GLN A 138 -28.48 6.80 -5.03
CA GLN A 138 -29.79 6.71 -4.38
C GLN A 138 -29.91 5.52 -3.42
N ASP A 139 -29.11 4.47 -3.60
CA ASP A 139 -29.04 3.38 -2.61
C ASP A 139 -28.20 3.84 -1.41
N ALA A 140 -28.80 3.80 -0.23
CA ALA A 140 -28.14 4.21 1.02
C ALA A 140 -27.00 3.25 1.42
N ASN A 141 -26.99 2.02 0.90
CA ASN A 141 -25.94 1.03 1.18
C ASN A 141 -24.76 1.14 0.21
N ASN A 142 -24.83 2.00 -0.81
CA ASN A 142 -23.70 2.25 -1.71
C ASN A 142 -22.71 3.26 -1.11
N PHE A 143 -22.11 2.90 0.01
CA PHE A 143 -21.21 3.77 0.76
C PHE A 143 -19.99 4.20 -0.06
N TYR A 144 -19.44 3.35 -0.94
CA TYR A 144 -18.24 3.70 -1.71
C TYR A 144 -18.48 4.95 -2.56
N ILE A 145 -19.43 4.94 -3.49
CA ILE A 145 -19.67 6.08 -4.39
C ILE A 145 -20.16 7.33 -3.64
N ARG A 146 -20.75 7.15 -2.46
CA ARG A 146 -21.24 8.26 -1.61
C ARG A 146 -20.15 8.90 -0.75
N ASN A 147 -19.02 8.21 -0.54
CA ASN A 147 -17.99 8.63 0.40
C ASN A 147 -16.56 8.67 -0.20
N VAL A 148 -16.34 8.13 -1.40
CA VAL A 148 -15.03 8.16 -2.07
C VAL A 148 -14.57 9.62 -2.26
N SER A 149 -13.30 9.87 -2.00
CA SER A 149 -12.69 11.17 -2.23
C SER A 149 -12.88 11.61 -3.69
N PRO A 150 -13.31 12.85 -3.96
CA PRO A 150 -13.39 13.39 -5.31
C PRO A 150 -12.04 13.37 -6.06
N TYR A 151 -10.92 13.54 -5.34
CA TYR A 151 -9.58 13.45 -5.91
C TYR A 151 -9.27 12.03 -6.40
N ILE A 152 -9.54 11.03 -5.56
CA ILE A 152 -9.30 9.62 -5.88
C ILE A 152 -10.24 9.16 -7.00
N GLN A 153 -11.52 9.49 -6.90
CA GLN A 153 -12.52 9.16 -7.91
C GLN A 153 -12.10 9.71 -9.28
N LYS A 154 -11.76 11.00 -9.35
CA LYS A 154 -11.27 11.63 -10.58
C LYS A 154 -10.01 10.94 -11.10
N THR A 155 -9.09 10.57 -10.22
CA THR A 155 -7.86 9.85 -10.61
C THR A 155 -8.20 8.51 -11.27
N LEU A 156 -9.07 7.71 -10.68
CA LEU A 156 -9.50 6.42 -11.25
C LEU A 156 -10.32 6.59 -12.53
N GLU A 157 -11.09 7.66 -12.67
CA GLU A 157 -11.92 7.94 -13.85
C GLU A 157 -11.12 8.44 -15.07
N THR A 158 -10.07 9.22 -14.82
CA THR A 158 -9.25 9.85 -15.88
C THR A 158 -8.14 8.93 -16.37
N ASN A 159 -7.73 7.94 -15.59
CA ASN A 159 -6.77 6.94 -16.01
C ASN A 159 -7.49 5.79 -16.73
N GLU A 160 -7.14 5.58 -17.99
CA GLU A 160 -7.71 4.54 -18.84
C GLU A 160 -6.65 3.57 -19.36
N LEU A 161 -7.07 2.33 -19.61
CA LEU A 161 -6.29 1.35 -20.33
C LEU A 161 -7.15 0.72 -21.42
N HIS A 162 -6.69 0.76 -22.66
CA HIS A 162 -7.46 0.30 -23.83
C HIS A 162 -8.86 0.97 -23.96
N GLY A 163 -8.97 2.24 -23.59
CA GLY A 163 -10.23 3.00 -23.61
C GLY A 163 -11.21 2.60 -22.51
N GLN A 164 -10.75 1.88 -21.48
CA GLN A 164 -11.54 1.50 -20.31
C GLN A 164 -10.96 2.19 -19.07
N SER A 165 -11.80 2.98 -18.40
CA SER A 165 -11.46 3.64 -17.14
C SER A 165 -11.14 2.61 -16.05
N TRP A 166 -10.18 2.91 -15.17
CA TRP A 166 -9.91 2.05 -14.01
C TRP A 166 -11.11 2.02 -13.06
N SER A 167 -11.84 3.14 -12.91
CA SER A 167 -13.03 3.22 -12.06
C SER A 167 -14.14 2.25 -12.47
N THR A 168 -14.14 1.74 -13.70
CA THR A 168 -15.07 0.69 -14.13
C THR A 168 -14.81 -0.65 -13.44
N TYR A 169 -13.56 -0.95 -13.09
CA TYR A 169 -13.14 -2.25 -12.57
C TYR A 169 -12.58 -2.22 -11.15
N ALA A 170 -12.21 -1.04 -10.67
CA ALA A 170 -11.54 -0.85 -9.39
C ALA A 170 -12.28 0.18 -8.53
N ALA A 171 -12.48 -0.17 -7.26
CA ALA A 171 -12.90 0.73 -6.21
C ALA A 171 -11.69 1.00 -5.30
N GLY A 172 -11.24 2.25 -5.21
CA GLY A 172 -10.06 2.63 -4.43
C GLY A 172 -10.22 2.26 -2.95
N TYR A 173 -9.16 1.74 -2.34
CA TYR A 173 -9.17 1.33 -0.93
C TYR A 173 -8.21 2.20 -0.12
N MET A 174 -6.92 2.14 -0.42
CA MET A 174 -5.90 3.01 0.16
C MET A 174 -5.08 3.67 -0.94
N TRP A 175 -4.47 4.78 -0.57
CA TRP A 175 -3.58 5.52 -1.44
C TRP A 175 -2.46 6.15 -0.63
N GLY A 176 -1.45 6.62 -1.36
CA GLY A 176 -0.44 7.47 -0.77
C GLY A 176 0.65 7.80 -1.77
N ILE A 177 1.71 8.39 -1.23
CA ILE A 177 2.89 8.75 -2.00
C ILE A 177 4.12 7.99 -1.52
N THR A 178 5.22 8.15 -2.25
CA THR A 178 6.55 7.67 -1.87
C THR A 178 7.45 8.86 -1.53
N GLY A 179 8.47 8.62 -0.75
CA GLY A 179 9.41 9.66 -0.40
C GLY A 179 10.56 9.15 0.43
N VAL A 180 11.17 10.04 1.19
CA VAL A 180 12.34 9.76 2.00
C VAL A 180 11.98 9.97 3.46
N LEU A 181 11.92 8.90 4.22
CA LEU A 181 11.89 8.96 5.69
C LEU A 181 13.35 9.15 6.17
N TYR A 182 13.60 10.09 7.07
CA TYR A 182 14.94 10.46 7.50
C TYR A 182 14.99 10.91 8.96
N ASN A 183 16.19 10.81 9.55
CA ASN A 183 16.48 11.38 10.85
C ASN A 183 16.96 12.85 10.69
N PRO A 184 16.18 13.85 11.14
CA PRO A 184 16.50 15.27 10.98
C PRO A 184 17.74 15.72 11.75
N ALA A 185 18.21 14.96 12.74
CA ALA A 185 19.46 15.24 13.44
C ALA A 185 20.72 14.90 12.61
N LEU A 186 20.57 14.08 11.55
CA LEU A 186 21.69 13.57 10.74
C LEU A 186 21.58 13.95 9.25
N VAL A 187 20.36 14.06 8.75
CA VAL A 187 20.03 14.36 7.35
C VAL A 187 19.22 15.65 7.33
N THR A 188 19.63 16.61 6.50
CA THR A 188 18.87 17.85 6.32
C THR A 188 17.66 17.62 5.43
N GLU A 189 16.61 18.43 5.60
CA GLU A 189 15.43 18.38 4.72
C GLU A 189 15.80 18.53 3.23
N GLU A 190 16.75 19.41 2.90
CA GLU A 190 17.22 19.59 1.53
C GLU A 190 17.87 18.32 0.96
N GLU A 191 18.68 17.62 1.77
CA GLU A 191 19.28 16.35 1.39
C GLU A 191 18.22 15.26 1.20
N ALA A 192 17.15 15.25 1.98
CA ALA A 192 16.05 14.29 1.87
C ALA A 192 15.00 14.64 0.79
N SER A 193 14.98 15.89 0.33
CA SER A 193 14.02 16.38 -0.67
C SER A 193 14.47 16.14 -2.12
N THR A 194 15.32 15.15 -2.36
CA THR A 194 15.74 14.73 -3.70
C THR A 194 16.02 13.23 -3.73
N TRP A 195 15.72 12.58 -4.85
CA TRP A 195 16.09 11.18 -5.07
C TRP A 195 17.61 10.95 -5.08
N GLU A 196 18.41 11.99 -5.31
CA GLU A 196 19.89 11.90 -5.30
C GLU A 196 20.47 11.53 -3.93
N ILE A 197 19.68 11.60 -2.85
CA ILE A 197 20.13 11.19 -1.51
C ILE A 197 20.70 9.76 -1.50
N PHE A 198 20.13 8.86 -2.31
CA PHE A 198 20.56 7.46 -2.39
C PHE A 198 21.99 7.30 -2.93
N GLY A 199 22.48 8.30 -3.67
CA GLY A 199 23.85 8.36 -4.18
C GLY A 199 24.77 9.27 -3.36
N ASN A 200 24.27 9.89 -2.29
CA ASN A 200 25.04 10.86 -1.53
C ASN A 200 26.12 10.16 -0.67
N PRO A 201 27.42 10.40 -0.94
CA PRO A 201 28.52 9.72 -0.24
C PRO A 201 28.61 10.07 1.25
N LYS A 202 27.96 11.15 1.71
CA LYS A 202 27.84 11.49 3.14
C LYS A 202 27.17 10.36 3.93
N PHE A 203 26.23 9.66 3.31
CA PHE A 203 25.41 8.63 3.94
C PHE A 203 25.76 7.22 3.46
N ASN A 204 27.01 7.04 3.03
CA ASN A 204 27.51 5.75 2.57
C ASN A 204 27.24 4.64 3.61
N ARG A 205 26.62 3.57 3.14
CA ARG A 205 26.12 2.40 3.89
C ARG A 205 25.20 2.75 5.07
N GLN A 206 24.46 3.85 4.97
CA GLN A 206 23.51 4.29 6.00
C GLN A 206 22.13 4.64 5.42
N ILE A 207 21.84 4.28 4.17
CA ILE A 207 20.53 4.49 3.53
C ILE A 207 20.09 3.20 2.85
N THR A 208 18.79 2.91 2.85
CA THR A 208 18.21 1.80 2.09
C THR A 208 17.31 2.29 0.96
N LEU A 209 17.24 1.47 -0.10
CA LEU A 209 16.32 1.62 -1.22
C LEU A 209 15.34 0.44 -1.21
N LYS A 210 14.17 0.57 -1.85
CA LYS A 210 13.19 -0.51 -1.89
C LYS A 210 13.66 -1.71 -2.74
N ASP A 211 13.49 -2.93 -2.24
CA ASP A 211 13.61 -4.16 -3.04
C ASP A 211 12.37 -4.36 -3.92
N ASN A 212 12.09 -3.35 -4.74
CA ASN A 212 10.99 -3.32 -5.69
C ASN A 212 11.48 -2.66 -6.97
N VAL A 213 11.31 -3.36 -8.10
CA VAL A 213 11.81 -2.89 -9.40
C VAL A 213 11.17 -1.57 -9.82
N ARG A 214 9.88 -1.38 -9.58
CA ARG A 214 9.16 -0.16 -9.98
C ARG A 214 9.57 1.03 -9.14
N ASP A 215 9.60 0.88 -7.81
CA ASP A 215 9.96 1.96 -6.90
C ASP A 215 11.42 2.42 -7.10
N SER A 216 12.35 1.46 -7.23
CA SER A 216 13.75 1.76 -7.51
C SER A 216 13.95 2.38 -8.88
N TYR A 217 13.23 1.90 -9.90
CA TYR A 217 13.27 2.50 -11.24
C TYR A 217 12.69 3.92 -11.24
N PHE A 218 11.62 4.18 -10.49
CA PHE A 218 11.03 5.50 -10.33
C PHE A 218 12.04 6.49 -9.74
N ALA A 219 12.73 6.11 -8.65
CA ALA A 219 13.79 6.93 -8.06
C ALA A 219 14.94 7.18 -9.06
N ALA A 220 15.35 6.15 -9.80
CA ALA A 220 16.39 6.27 -10.83
C ALA A 220 15.98 7.26 -11.96
N LEU A 221 14.74 7.20 -12.43
CA LEU A 221 14.21 8.17 -13.40
C LEU A 221 14.20 9.59 -12.81
N GLY A 222 13.78 9.74 -11.55
CA GLY A 222 13.81 11.01 -10.84
C GLY A 222 15.20 11.65 -10.82
N ILE A 223 16.25 10.85 -10.56
CA ILE A 223 17.65 11.30 -10.60
C ILE A 223 18.07 11.64 -12.04
N LEU A 224 17.86 10.72 -13.00
CA LEU A 224 18.32 10.88 -14.38
C LEU A 224 17.65 12.06 -15.10
N LYS A 225 16.42 12.40 -14.71
CA LYS A 225 15.59 13.44 -15.34
C LYS A 225 15.43 14.68 -14.47
N LYS A 226 16.18 14.78 -13.36
CA LYS A 226 16.10 15.87 -12.38
C LYS A 226 16.10 17.26 -13.02
N ASP A 227 17.02 17.52 -13.94
CA ASP A 227 17.14 18.82 -14.60
C ASP A 227 15.90 19.18 -15.43
N GLU A 228 15.24 18.20 -16.06
CA GLU A 228 13.98 18.42 -16.79
C GLU A 228 12.80 18.56 -15.82
N LEU A 229 12.73 17.70 -14.81
CA LEU A 229 11.63 17.66 -13.84
C LEU A 229 11.57 18.88 -12.93
N THR A 230 12.71 19.54 -12.70
CA THR A 230 12.82 20.76 -11.87
C THR A 230 12.90 22.05 -12.68
N ASP A 231 12.86 21.96 -14.02
CA ASP A 231 12.88 23.13 -14.88
C ASP A 231 11.56 23.93 -14.78
N GLU A 232 11.65 25.25 -14.63
CA GLU A 232 10.47 26.10 -14.49
C GLU A 232 9.57 26.10 -15.72
N ALA A 233 10.14 25.97 -16.93
CA ALA A 233 9.34 25.96 -18.16
C ALA A 233 8.63 24.61 -18.34
N PHE A 234 9.22 23.51 -17.89
CA PHE A 234 8.56 22.21 -17.77
C PHE A 234 7.38 22.28 -16.80
N ILE A 235 7.61 22.74 -15.56
CA ILE A 235 6.58 22.80 -14.51
C ILE A 235 5.40 23.70 -14.90
N LYS A 236 5.67 24.81 -15.60
CA LYS A 236 4.63 25.77 -16.03
C LYS A 236 3.98 25.41 -17.36
N SER A 237 4.29 24.26 -17.97
CA SER A 237 3.73 23.88 -19.27
C SER A 237 2.26 23.49 -19.16
N ALA A 238 1.46 23.78 -20.20
CA ALA A 238 0.03 23.50 -20.17
C ALA A 238 -0.30 22.00 -20.17
N ASP A 239 0.65 21.18 -20.63
CA ASP A 239 0.63 19.72 -20.69
C ASP A 239 1.48 19.07 -19.58
N TYR A 240 1.83 19.82 -18.53
CA TYR A 240 2.76 19.38 -17.47
C TYR A 240 2.41 17.99 -16.93
N THR A 241 1.16 17.73 -16.55
CA THR A 241 0.74 16.43 -15.99
C THR A 241 0.97 15.26 -16.96
N GLU A 242 0.68 15.45 -18.26
CA GLU A 242 0.91 14.41 -19.28
C GLU A 242 2.41 14.18 -19.49
N ARG A 243 3.18 15.27 -19.61
CA ARG A 243 4.64 15.21 -19.77
C ARG A 243 5.33 14.60 -18.56
N LEU A 244 4.92 14.95 -17.35
CA LEU A 244 5.43 14.38 -16.11
C LEU A 244 5.20 12.86 -16.10
N ALA A 245 3.98 12.42 -16.43
CA ALA A 245 3.66 11.00 -16.53
C ALA A 245 4.53 10.31 -17.59
N ASP A 246 4.76 10.92 -18.75
CA ASP A 246 5.59 10.33 -19.81
C ASP A 246 7.07 10.25 -19.42
N VAL A 247 7.61 11.28 -18.75
CA VAL A 247 9.00 11.28 -18.26
C VAL A 247 9.20 10.21 -17.18
N MET A 248 8.28 10.10 -16.23
CA MET A 248 8.35 9.13 -15.13
C MET A 248 7.94 7.70 -15.53
N ASN A 249 7.53 7.51 -16.78
CA ASN A 249 7.23 6.20 -17.38
C ASN A 249 8.09 5.92 -18.62
N ASP A 250 9.24 6.59 -18.77
CA ASP A 250 10.14 6.37 -19.90
C ASP A 250 10.82 5.00 -19.79
N VAL A 251 10.41 4.08 -20.66
CA VAL A 251 10.92 2.70 -20.73
C VAL A 251 11.69 2.43 -22.03
N ARG A 252 12.23 3.47 -22.66
CA ARG A 252 13.09 3.30 -23.83
C ARG A 252 14.34 2.49 -23.46
N PRO A 253 14.86 1.65 -24.37
CA PRO A 253 16.04 0.82 -24.10
C PRO A 253 17.24 1.61 -23.56
N GLU A 254 17.47 2.81 -24.09
CA GLU A 254 18.55 3.69 -23.65
C GLU A 254 18.34 4.19 -22.21
N THR A 255 17.10 4.56 -21.85
CA THR A 255 16.74 5.00 -20.50
C THR A 255 16.86 3.84 -19.50
N ILE A 256 16.40 2.64 -19.86
CA ILE A 256 16.55 1.45 -19.01
C ILE A 256 18.03 1.14 -18.77
N ALA A 257 18.89 1.25 -19.79
CA ALA A 257 20.32 1.03 -19.65
C ALA A 257 20.99 2.08 -18.73
N GLN A 258 20.60 3.36 -18.86
CA GLN A 258 21.07 4.43 -17.97
C GLN A 258 20.63 4.20 -16.52
N ALA A 259 19.38 3.78 -16.32
CA ALA A 259 18.85 3.47 -14.99
C ALA A 259 19.58 2.27 -14.36
N GLN A 260 19.91 1.24 -15.14
CA GLN A 260 20.72 0.12 -14.65
C GLN A 260 22.07 0.59 -14.12
N GLU A 261 22.80 1.36 -14.94
CA GLU A 261 24.13 1.87 -14.59
C GLU A 261 24.06 2.75 -13.34
N LEU A 262 23.08 3.64 -13.26
CA LEU A 262 22.86 4.46 -12.08
C LEU A 262 22.56 3.60 -10.85
N LEU A 263 21.61 2.66 -10.94
CA LEU A 263 21.24 1.79 -9.83
C LEU A 263 22.44 0.96 -9.35
N ASN A 264 23.27 0.45 -10.26
CA ASN A 264 24.53 -0.22 -9.90
C ASN A 264 25.46 0.69 -9.08
N GLN A 265 25.60 1.95 -9.47
CA GLN A 265 26.39 2.93 -8.70
C GLN A 265 25.76 3.24 -7.34
N LEU A 266 24.42 3.34 -7.27
CA LEU A 266 23.72 3.50 -6.00
C LEU A 266 23.92 2.30 -5.08
N MET A 267 24.00 1.08 -5.63
CA MET A 267 24.24 -0.15 -4.86
C MET A 267 25.56 -0.13 -4.07
N ASP A 268 26.57 0.62 -4.52
CA ASP A 268 27.82 0.81 -3.77
C ASP A 268 27.65 1.72 -2.55
N ASN A 269 26.66 2.63 -2.58
CA ASN A 269 26.40 3.60 -1.51
C ASN A 269 25.31 3.13 -0.54
N VAL A 270 24.23 2.50 -1.02
CA VAL A 270 23.13 2.03 -0.15
C VAL A 270 23.58 0.87 0.73
N TYR A 271 23.02 0.79 1.94
CA TYR A 271 23.26 -0.27 2.91
C TYR A 271 22.74 -1.63 2.41
N SER A 272 21.47 -1.66 2.00
CA SER A 272 20.79 -2.81 1.43
C SER A 272 19.55 -2.39 0.66
N LEU A 273 19.03 -3.30 -0.16
CA LEU A 273 17.64 -3.25 -0.60
C LEU A 273 16.75 -3.80 0.53
N GLU A 274 15.60 -3.19 0.77
CA GLU A 274 14.66 -3.59 1.82
C GLU A 274 13.21 -3.52 1.34
N THR A 275 12.35 -4.40 1.86
CA THR A 275 10.90 -4.35 1.57
C THR A 275 10.15 -3.76 2.76
N ASP A 276 10.41 -4.29 3.95
CA ASP A 276 9.68 -3.94 5.18
C ASP A 276 10.59 -3.56 6.37
N SER A 277 11.85 -4.03 6.38
CA SER A 277 12.76 -3.83 7.52
C SER A 277 13.22 -2.38 7.71
N GLY A 278 13.05 -1.51 6.71
CA GLY A 278 13.44 -0.10 6.77
C GLY A 278 12.82 0.65 7.95
N LYS A 279 11.57 0.32 8.32
CA LYS A 279 10.86 0.92 9.48
C LYS A 279 11.66 0.74 10.77
N ALA A 280 11.99 -0.49 11.10
CA ALA A 280 12.75 -0.83 12.31
C ALA A 280 14.23 -0.38 12.22
N ASP A 281 14.83 -0.44 11.03
CA ASP A 281 16.22 0.00 10.82
C ASP A 281 16.38 1.52 11.05
N MET A 282 15.36 2.34 10.70
CA MET A 282 15.33 3.77 11.01
C MET A 282 15.25 4.04 12.51
N ILE A 283 14.33 3.38 13.22
CA ILE A 283 14.13 3.57 14.67
C ILE A 283 15.37 3.15 15.47
N THR A 284 16.00 2.04 15.09
CA THR A 284 17.24 1.57 15.74
C THR A 284 18.47 2.42 15.41
N GLY A 285 18.35 3.39 14.49
CA GLY A 285 19.45 4.23 14.03
C GLY A 285 20.50 3.48 13.19
N LYS A 286 20.17 2.29 12.68
CA LYS A 286 21.04 1.50 11.80
C LYS A 286 21.21 2.18 10.44
N ILE A 287 20.20 2.91 10.00
CA ILE A 287 20.20 3.77 8.83
C ILE A 287 19.67 5.16 9.21
N VAL A 288 19.99 6.16 8.40
CA VAL A 288 19.68 7.58 8.66
C VAL A 288 18.62 8.13 7.71
N ALA A 289 18.35 7.43 6.60
CA ALA A 289 17.24 7.67 5.72
C ALA A 289 16.86 6.40 4.93
N ASN A 290 15.63 6.31 4.44
CA ASN A 290 15.22 5.27 3.50
C ASN A 290 14.13 5.75 2.53
N TYR A 291 14.09 5.12 1.34
CA TYR A 291 12.90 5.20 0.48
C TYR A 291 11.72 4.58 1.21
N GLN A 292 10.59 5.28 1.28
CA GLN A 292 9.45 4.77 2.03
C GLN A 292 8.09 5.10 1.40
N TRP A 293 7.14 4.16 1.53
CA TRP A 293 5.72 4.43 1.30
C TRP A 293 5.16 5.26 2.46
N SER A 294 4.39 6.30 2.16
CA SER A 294 3.88 7.25 3.15
C SER A 294 3.20 6.63 4.38
N GLY A 295 2.39 5.57 4.25
CA GLY A 295 1.78 4.91 5.41
C GLY A 295 2.80 4.18 6.30
N ASP A 296 3.77 3.48 5.72
CA ASP A 296 4.88 2.91 6.48
C ASP A 296 5.75 3.99 7.15
N ALA A 297 5.87 5.17 6.54
CA ALA A 297 6.56 6.31 7.14
C ALA A 297 5.80 6.85 8.36
N VAL A 298 4.47 6.94 8.29
CA VAL A 298 3.61 7.31 9.43
C VAL A 298 3.83 6.36 10.59
N TYR A 299 3.72 5.04 10.33
CA TYR A 299 3.93 4.02 11.33
C TYR A 299 5.33 4.13 11.96
N ALA A 300 6.37 4.30 11.14
CA ALA A 300 7.74 4.44 11.65
C ALA A 300 7.92 5.71 12.50
N MET A 301 7.28 6.83 12.13
CA MET A 301 7.31 8.06 12.93
C MET A 301 6.59 7.92 14.26
N GLU A 302 5.43 7.25 14.28
CA GLU A 302 4.68 6.97 15.50
C GLU A 302 5.46 6.07 16.46
N GLN A 303 6.04 4.97 15.95
CA GLN A 303 6.88 4.09 16.75
C GLN A 303 8.16 4.78 17.25
N ALA A 304 8.71 5.72 16.48
CA ALA A 304 9.86 6.51 16.90
C ALA A 304 9.50 7.49 18.04
N ASP A 305 8.29 8.04 18.03
CA ASP A 305 7.81 8.95 19.09
C ASP A 305 7.70 8.25 20.46
N GLU A 306 7.36 6.95 20.48
CA GLU A 306 7.34 6.14 21.71
C GLU A 306 8.74 6.08 22.38
N ASP A 307 9.81 6.19 21.59
CA ASP A 307 11.20 6.14 22.02
C ASP A 307 11.86 7.55 22.13
N ASP A 308 11.08 8.64 22.07
CA ASP A 308 11.56 10.04 22.08
C ASP A 308 12.58 10.33 20.95
N PHE A 309 12.32 9.74 19.77
CA PHE A 309 13.16 9.83 18.59
C PHE A 309 12.40 10.45 17.42
N GLU A 310 12.82 11.64 16.96
CA GLU A 310 12.16 12.30 15.84
C GLU A 310 12.61 11.69 14.50
N LEU A 311 11.64 11.28 13.69
CA LEU A 311 11.81 10.99 12.27
C LEU A 311 10.97 11.95 11.43
N ARG A 312 11.40 12.27 10.21
CA ARG A 312 10.65 13.15 9.30
C ARG A 312 10.57 12.54 7.91
N PHE A 313 9.58 12.98 7.15
CA PHE A 313 9.34 12.54 5.78
C PHE A 313 9.49 13.73 4.81
N ALA A 314 10.30 13.55 3.78
CA ALA A 314 10.49 14.52 2.71
C ALA A 314 10.01 13.93 1.38
N VAL A 315 9.44 14.79 0.54
CA VAL A 315 8.96 14.39 -0.78
C VAL A 315 9.89 14.97 -1.85
N PRO A 316 10.63 14.12 -2.60
CA PRO A 316 11.65 14.55 -3.56
C PRO A 316 11.15 15.54 -4.60
N LYS A 317 11.81 16.70 -4.74
CA LYS A 317 11.38 17.85 -5.56
C LYS A 317 11.11 17.50 -7.02
N GLU A 318 11.80 16.50 -7.55
CA GLU A 318 11.69 16.05 -8.94
C GLU A 318 10.30 15.51 -9.26
N SER A 319 9.79 14.59 -8.42
CA SER A 319 8.46 13.98 -8.51
C SER A 319 8.33 12.93 -7.39
N THR A 320 7.10 12.50 -7.10
CA THR A 320 6.82 11.35 -6.25
C THR A 320 5.85 10.38 -6.95
N ASN A 321 6.02 9.08 -6.70
CA ASN A 321 5.05 8.09 -7.15
C ASN A 321 3.78 8.20 -6.30
N LEU A 322 2.64 8.31 -6.96
CA LEU A 322 1.32 8.17 -6.36
C LEU A 322 0.83 6.75 -6.63
N TRP A 323 0.60 6.01 -5.55
CA TRP A 323 0.19 4.62 -5.60
C TRP A 323 -1.21 4.45 -5.03
N PHE A 324 -1.90 3.43 -5.50
CA PHE A 324 -3.25 3.08 -5.07
C PHE A 324 -3.40 1.59 -4.97
N ASP A 325 -4.03 1.12 -3.90
CA ASP A 325 -4.61 -0.21 -3.87
C ASP A 325 -6.13 -0.10 -4.04
N GLY A 326 -6.71 -1.00 -4.84
CA GLY A 326 -8.13 -0.95 -5.16
C GLY A 326 -8.74 -2.34 -5.24
N TRP A 327 -9.97 -2.46 -4.75
CA TRP A 327 -10.76 -3.68 -4.84
C TRP A 327 -11.19 -3.94 -6.29
N VAL A 328 -10.82 -5.11 -6.82
CA VAL A 328 -11.21 -5.58 -8.16
C VAL A 328 -11.85 -6.96 -8.10
N MET A 329 -12.87 -7.17 -8.92
CA MET A 329 -13.59 -8.44 -9.02
C MET A 329 -13.02 -9.34 -10.12
N LEU A 330 -12.68 -10.59 -9.81
CA LEU A 330 -12.10 -11.51 -10.79
C LEU A 330 -13.16 -12.33 -11.53
N LYS A 331 -13.04 -12.41 -12.86
CA LYS A 331 -13.93 -13.23 -13.72
C LYS A 331 -13.98 -14.70 -13.33
N ASN A 332 -12.83 -15.29 -12.97
CA ASN A 332 -12.76 -16.71 -12.63
C ASN A 332 -13.42 -17.04 -11.27
N GLY A 333 -13.47 -16.07 -10.36
CA GLY A 333 -14.12 -16.15 -9.06
C GLY A 333 -15.62 -15.88 -9.15
N ILE A 334 -15.99 -14.66 -9.56
CA ILE A 334 -17.38 -14.24 -9.69
C ILE A 334 -18.15 -15.04 -10.74
N ARG A 335 -17.50 -15.35 -11.87
CA ARG A 335 -18.09 -16.05 -13.02
C ARG A 335 -19.32 -15.31 -13.53
N THR A 336 -20.50 -15.95 -13.49
CA THR A 336 -21.80 -15.36 -13.83
C THR A 336 -22.76 -15.43 -12.65
N ASP A 337 -22.23 -15.51 -11.43
CA ASP A 337 -22.98 -15.65 -10.19
C ASP A 337 -23.32 -14.25 -9.64
N ALA A 338 -24.55 -13.80 -9.90
CA ALA A 338 -25.02 -12.48 -9.51
C ALA A 338 -25.05 -12.28 -7.97
N ASP A 339 -25.31 -13.34 -7.22
CA ASP A 339 -25.32 -13.28 -5.75
C ASP A 339 -23.90 -13.09 -5.20
N ARG A 340 -22.91 -13.71 -5.84
CA ARG A 340 -21.50 -13.56 -5.52
C ARG A 340 -20.95 -12.19 -5.94
N GLN A 341 -21.35 -11.67 -7.11
CA GLN A 341 -21.03 -10.31 -7.52
C GLN A 341 -21.59 -9.29 -6.51
N HIS A 342 -22.87 -9.41 -6.17
CA HIS A 342 -23.49 -8.55 -5.18
C HIS A 342 -22.79 -8.64 -3.81
N ALA A 343 -22.40 -9.84 -3.36
CA ALA A 343 -21.64 -10.00 -2.12
C ALA A 343 -20.27 -9.30 -2.17
N ALA A 344 -19.56 -9.35 -3.30
CA ALA A 344 -18.30 -8.65 -3.49
C ALA A 344 -18.48 -7.12 -3.47
N GLU A 345 -19.47 -6.60 -4.21
CA GLU A 345 -19.81 -5.17 -4.23
C GLU A 345 -20.25 -4.66 -2.85
N ALA A 346 -21.06 -5.45 -2.14
CA ALA A 346 -21.50 -5.16 -0.78
C ALA A 346 -20.34 -5.17 0.23
N PHE A 347 -19.34 -6.04 0.05
CA PHE A 347 -18.13 -6.07 0.88
C PHE A 347 -17.34 -4.77 0.73
N VAL A 348 -17.13 -4.31 -0.51
CA VAL A 348 -16.47 -3.04 -0.80
C VAL A 348 -17.25 -1.86 -0.20
N ASN A 349 -18.57 -1.85 -0.35
CA ASN A 349 -19.42 -0.84 0.27
C ASN A 349 -19.34 -0.86 1.79
N PHE A 350 -19.37 -2.04 2.43
CA PHE A 350 -19.25 -2.15 3.89
C PHE A 350 -17.93 -1.57 4.39
N LEU A 351 -16.80 -1.92 3.77
CA LEU A 351 -15.49 -1.34 4.10
C LEU A 351 -15.43 0.17 3.85
N SER A 352 -16.24 0.68 2.91
CA SER A 352 -16.31 2.10 2.54
C SER A 352 -17.24 2.95 3.40
N ARG A 353 -17.86 2.37 4.43
CA ARG A 353 -18.48 3.16 5.49
C ARG A 353 -17.39 3.97 6.19
N THR A 354 -17.67 5.22 6.55
CA THR A 354 -16.67 6.13 7.10
C THR A 354 -16.11 5.66 8.44
N ASP A 355 -16.94 5.02 9.28
CA ASP A 355 -16.54 4.37 10.54
C ASP A 355 -15.57 3.21 10.30
N ASN A 356 -15.88 2.33 9.34
CA ASN A 356 -14.99 1.23 8.96
C ASN A 356 -13.71 1.71 8.29
N ALA A 357 -13.78 2.76 7.48
CA ALA A 357 -12.60 3.38 6.87
C ALA A 357 -11.66 3.96 7.94
N VAL A 358 -12.21 4.72 8.91
CA VAL A 358 -11.43 5.25 10.04
C VAL A 358 -10.83 4.13 10.88
N ARG A 359 -11.64 3.14 11.25
CA ARG A 359 -11.18 1.96 11.98
C ARG A 359 -9.99 1.30 11.30
N ASN A 360 -10.09 1.08 9.99
CA ASN A 360 -9.03 0.42 9.26
C ASN A 360 -7.78 1.30 9.14
N MET A 361 -7.92 2.60 8.87
CA MET A 361 -6.78 3.53 8.85
C MET A 361 -6.05 3.57 10.19
N TYR A 362 -6.78 3.56 11.31
CA TYR A 362 -6.19 3.47 12.64
C TYR A 362 -5.39 2.18 12.83
N TYR A 363 -5.91 1.04 12.38
CA TYR A 363 -5.24 -0.25 12.51
C TYR A 363 -3.98 -0.38 11.63
N ILE A 364 -4.00 0.15 10.39
CA ILE A 364 -2.92 -0.09 9.41
C ILE A 364 -1.98 1.10 9.18
N GLY A 365 -2.33 2.31 9.64
CA GLY A 365 -1.53 3.54 9.45
C GLY A 365 -1.54 4.14 8.03
N TYR A 366 -2.22 3.51 7.07
CA TYR A 366 -2.39 3.99 5.69
C TYR A 366 -3.62 4.90 5.53
N THR A 367 -3.63 5.66 4.44
CA THR A 367 -4.69 6.63 4.15
C THR A 367 -5.76 6.03 3.23
N SER A 368 -7.01 6.05 3.70
CA SER A 368 -8.15 5.55 2.94
C SER A 368 -8.45 6.41 1.72
N SER A 369 -9.01 5.79 0.68
CA SER A 369 -9.61 6.47 -0.47
C SER A 369 -10.97 7.13 -0.14
N ILE A 370 -11.51 6.88 1.05
CA ILE A 370 -12.79 7.40 1.54
C ILE A 370 -12.57 8.73 2.24
N ALA A 371 -13.31 9.77 1.84
CA ALA A 371 -13.33 11.09 2.45
C ALA A 371 -14.59 11.35 3.28
N GLY A 372 -15.66 10.59 3.06
CA GLY A 372 -16.99 10.91 3.57
C GLY A 372 -17.69 11.93 2.68
N ASN A 373 -18.65 12.67 3.24
CA ASN A 373 -19.40 13.70 2.51
C ASN A 373 -19.90 14.78 3.48
N ALA A 374 -20.67 15.74 2.96
CA ALA A 374 -21.17 16.85 3.77
C ALA A 374 -22.14 16.43 4.91
N GLN A 375 -22.70 15.24 4.86
CA GLN A 375 -23.57 14.68 5.90
C GLN A 375 -22.82 13.78 6.88
N ASP A 376 -21.67 13.24 6.47
CA ASP A 376 -20.85 12.34 7.25
C ASP A 376 -19.38 12.74 7.10
N ASN A 377 -18.92 13.56 8.05
CA ASN A 377 -17.57 14.10 8.10
C ASN A 377 -16.62 13.25 8.99
N THR A 378 -16.99 12.01 9.30
CA THR A 378 -16.27 11.15 10.25
C THR A 378 -14.78 11.00 9.91
N VAL A 379 -14.41 10.87 8.63
CA VAL A 379 -13.00 10.80 8.21
C VAL A 379 -12.25 12.11 8.49
N TYR A 380 -12.89 13.26 8.26
CA TYR A 380 -12.28 14.56 8.56
C TYR A 380 -12.18 14.82 10.07
N GLU A 381 -13.16 14.37 10.86
CA GLU A 381 -13.05 14.43 12.32
C GLU A 381 -11.96 13.52 12.86
N TYR A 382 -11.73 12.36 12.24
CA TYR A 382 -10.58 11.51 12.56
C TYR A 382 -9.25 12.19 12.23
N LEU A 383 -9.14 12.87 11.09
CA LEU A 383 -7.97 13.69 10.77
C LEU A 383 -7.71 14.77 11.84
N LYS A 384 -8.77 15.47 12.27
CA LYS A 384 -8.71 16.44 13.37
C LYS A 384 -8.32 15.80 14.69
N TRP A 385 -8.83 14.60 14.98
CA TRP A 385 -8.50 13.86 16.19
C TRP A 385 -7.01 13.48 16.23
N CYS A 386 -6.43 13.08 15.09
CA CYS A 386 -5.00 12.77 15.00
C CYS A 386 -4.10 14.01 15.06
N TYR A 387 -4.47 15.11 14.38
CA TYR A 387 -3.53 16.20 14.05
C TYR A 387 -4.04 17.61 14.32
N GLY A 388 -5.24 17.77 14.85
CA GLY A 388 -5.78 19.07 15.23
C GLY A 388 -5.03 19.68 16.40
N ALA A 389 -4.77 20.99 16.35
CA ALA A 389 -4.10 21.72 17.43
C ALA A 389 -4.82 23.03 17.76
N ASP A 390 -4.93 23.36 19.04
CA ASP A 390 -5.69 24.51 19.57
C ASP A 390 -4.83 25.64 20.18
N GLY A 391 -3.50 25.47 20.20
CA GLY A 391 -2.55 26.59 20.26
C GLY A 391 -2.07 27.04 21.64
N GLU A 392 -2.14 26.20 22.67
CA GLU A 392 -1.62 26.58 24.00
C GLU A 392 -0.08 26.48 24.09
N GLU A 393 0.57 25.57 23.36
CA GLU A 393 2.03 25.32 23.46
C GLU A 393 2.76 25.18 22.11
N GLU A 394 2.08 25.34 20.97
CA GLU A 394 2.63 25.06 19.65
C GLU A 394 2.40 26.19 18.64
N GLU A 395 3.34 26.37 17.71
CA GLU A 395 3.15 27.26 16.55
C GLU A 395 2.15 26.62 15.58
N LEU A 396 1.07 27.34 15.28
CA LEU A 396 -0.04 26.83 14.49
C LEU A 396 0.07 27.24 13.02
N MET A 397 -0.47 26.40 12.15
CA MET A 397 -0.66 26.67 10.72
C MET A 397 -2.05 26.23 10.25
N GLU A 398 -2.52 26.90 9.20
CA GLU A 398 -3.64 26.41 8.40
C GLU A 398 -3.11 25.39 7.38
N TYR A 399 -3.70 24.20 7.38
CA TYR A 399 -3.34 23.08 6.53
C TYR A 399 -4.55 22.69 5.65
N PRO A 400 -4.63 23.17 4.40
CA PRO A 400 -5.75 22.89 3.51
C PRO A 400 -5.69 21.44 3.01
N VAL A 401 -6.79 20.69 3.22
CA VAL A 401 -6.98 19.32 2.71
C VAL A 401 -8.23 19.20 1.84
N GLY A 402 -8.85 20.33 1.47
CA GLY A 402 -10.09 20.36 0.69
C GLY A 402 -10.00 19.66 -0.67
N TYR A 403 -8.80 19.56 -1.28
CA TYR A 403 -8.62 18.82 -2.53
C TYR A 403 -9.06 17.35 -2.39
N PHE A 404 -8.81 16.75 -1.23
CA PHE A 404 -9.17 15.36 -0.94
C PHE A 404 -10.64 15.23 -0.51
N PHE A 405 -11.14 16.14 0.32
CA PHE A 405 -12.47 16.00 0.94
C PHE A 405 -13.63 16.57 0.13
N SER A 406 -13.41 17.62 -0.66
CA SER A 406 -14.44 18.26 -1.50
C SER A 406 -14.07 18.38 -2.96
N GLY A 407 -12.80 18.14 -3.31
CA GLY A 407 -12.25 18.47 -4.63
C GLY A 407 -11.84 19.94 -4.78
N GLU A 408 -12.05 20.77 -3.77
CA GLU A 408 -11.69 22.19 -3.76
C GLU A 408 -10.76 22.50 -2.58
N ASN A 409 -9.47 22.71 -2.85
CA ASN A 409 -8.48 22.88 -1.79
C ASN A 409 -8.71 24.10 -0.88
N SER A 410 -9.36 25.13 -1.40
CA SER A 410 -9.73 26.34 -0.64
C SER A 410 -11.03 26.21 0.15
N ASP A 411 -11.67 25.04 0.20
CA ASP A 411 -12.91 24.84 0.95
C ASP A 411 -12.65 25.00 2.46
N ALA A 412 -13.19 26.07 3.04
CA ALA A 412 -12.99 26.43 4.44
C ALA A 412 -13.50 25.37 5.43
N ARG A 413 -14.36 24.43 5.01
CA ARG A 413 -14.80 23.31 5.85
C ARG A 413 -13.67 22.31 6.12
N TYR A 414 -12.70 22.24 5.22
CA TYR A 414 -11.60 21.28 5.21
C TYR A 414 -10.24 21.99 5.33
N MET A 415 -10.21 23.04 6.14
CA MET A 415 -9.00 23.74 6.56
C MET A 415 -8.65 23.26 7.97
N LEU A 416 -7.69 22.34 8.07
CA LEU A 416 -7.24 21.82 9.35
C LEU A 416 -6.35 22.87 10.02
N GLN A 417 -6.61 23.17 11.29
CA GLN A 417 -5.67 23.90 12.12
C GLN A 417 -4.76 22.89 12.82
N SER A 418 -3.47 22.91 12.50
CA SER A 418 -2.48 21.95 12.99
C SER A 418 -1.20 22.65 13.42
N SER A 419 -0.31 21.89 14.06
CA SER A 419 1.02 22.32 14.44
C SER A 419 1.94 22.46 13.24
N VAL A 420 2.81 23.48 13.21
CA VAL A 420 3.89 23.58 12.22
C VAL A 420 4.83 22.37 12.29
N SER A 421 4.93 21.71 13.46
CA SER A 421 5.72 20.48 13.62
C SER A 421 5.24 19.35 12.70
N GLN A 422 3.96 19.35 12.30
CA GLN A 422 3.39 18.34 11.42
C GLN A 422 3.87 18.45 9.95
N MET A 423 4.52 19.55 9.58
CA MET A 423 5.18 19.68 8.28
C MET A 423 6.36 18.71 8.16
N GLY A 424 6.32 17.82 7.18
CA GLY A 424 7.30 16.74 7.06
C GLY A 424 7.15 15.63 8.11
N ARG A 425 5.95 15.47 8.70
CA ARG A 425 5.62 14.44 9.70
C ARG A 425 4.37 13.65 9.26
N GLN A 426 3.64 13.04 10.19
CA GLN A 426 2.54 12.12 9.91
C GLN A 426 1.44 12.76 9.04
N LEU A 427 0.95 13.96 9.38
CA LEU A 427 -0.06 14.67 8.58
C LEU A 427 0.42 14.92 7.13
N TYR A 428 1.64 15.45 6.98
CA TYR A 428 2.23 15.75 5.67
C TYR A 428 2.42 14.48 4.81
N SER A 429 2.66 13.34 5.46
CA SER A 429 2.83 12.05 4.76
C SER A 429 1.50 11.46 4.32
N GLN A 430 0.46 11.51 5.17
CA GLN A 430 -0.88 10.97 4.87
C GLN A 430 -1.67 11.83 3.89
N TYR A 431 -1.64 13.15 4.09
CA TYR A 431 -2.38 14.12 3.28
C TYR A 431 -1.43 15.20 2.75
N PRO A 432 -0.55 14.88 1.80
CA PRO A 432 0.42 15.84 1.31
C PRO A 432 -0.25 17.11 0.76
N PRO A 433 0.37 18.29 0.89
CA PRO A 433 -0.19 19.52 0.36
C PRO A 433 -0.48 19.42 -1.15
N GLN A 434 -1.45 20.17 -1.65
CA GLN A 434 -1.83 20.12 -3.07
C GLN A 434 -0.65 20.32 -4.03
N GLU A 435 0.31 21.19 -3.68
CA GLU A 435 1.54 21.39 -4.46
C GLU A 435 2.41 20.14 -4.58
N VAL A 436 2.38 19.24 -3.60
CA VAL A 436 3.01 17.93 -3.66
C VAL A 436 2.20 17.00 -4.56
N MET A 437 0.87 17.06 -4.45
CA MET A 437 -0.01 16.24 -5.28
C MET A 437 0.08 16.60 -6.77
N GLU A 438 0.31 17.87 -7.11
CA GLU A 438 0.46 18.35 -8.49
C GLU A 438 1.70 17.78 -9.20
N ARG A 439 2.74 17.41 -8.45
CA ARG A 439 4.00 16.81 -8.95
C ARG A 439 4.06 15.29 -8.76
N THR A 440 2.92 14.66 -8.50
CA THR A 440 2.80 13.21 -8.48
C THR A 440 2.73 12.62 -9.89
N ALA A 441 3.33 11.44 -10.07
CA ALA A 441 3.14 10.61 -11.25
C ALA A 441 2.70 9.22 -10.81
N ILE A 442 1.86 8.56 -11.61
CA ILE A 442 1.51 7.16 -11.41
C ILE A 442 2.37 6.33 -12.35
N MET A 443 3.10 5.34 -11.82
CA MET A 443 3.82 4.39 -12.66
C MET A 443 2.84 3.46 -13.38
N ARG A 444 2.82 3.54 -14.71
CA ARG A 444 1.93 2.79 -15.60
C ARG A 444 2.36 1.32 -15.70
N TYR A 445 1.42 0.48 -16.06
CA TYR A 445 1.73 -0.86 -16.55
C TYR A 445 2.48 -0.75 -17.88
N PHE A 446 3.66 -1.35 -17.93
CA PHE A 446 4.44 -1.45 -19.17
C PHE A 446 3.99 -2.66 -19.98
N ASP A 447 4.22 -2.65 -21.29
CA ASP A 447 3.94 -3.83 -22.12
C ASP A 447 4.86 -5.02 -21.77
N ALA A 448 4.63 -6.16 -22.42
CA ALA A 448 5.38 -7.39 -22.13
C ALA A 448 6.90 -7.26 -22.39
N ASP A 449 7.29 -6.51 -23.42
CA ASP A 449 8.70 -6.36 -23.80
C ASP A 449 9.42 -5.40 -22.85
N ALA A 450 8.78 -4.26 -22.53
CA ALA A 450 9.29 -3.30 -21.55
C ALA A 450 9.36 -3.90 -20.14
N ASN A 451 8.33 -4.63 -19.68
CA ASN A 451 8.38 -5.35 -18.40
C ASN A 451 9.53 -6.36 -18.36
N LYS A 452 9.75 -7.11 -19.45
CA LYS A 452 10.87 -8.06 -19.53
C LYS A 452 12.21 -7.35 -19.44
N ALA A 453 12.38 -6.22 -20.14
CA ALA A 453 13.60 -5.43 -20.12
C ALA A 453 13.88 -4.86 -18.72
N ILE A 454 12.86 -4.28 -18.07
CA ILE A 454 12.97 -3.73 -16.71
C ILE A 454 13.25 -4.81 -15.67
N ASN A 455 12.58 -5.97 -15.76
CA ASN A 455 12.85 -7.09 -14.88
C ASN A 455 14.27 -7.64 -15.08
N GLN A 456 14.75 -7.71 -16.33
CA GLN A 456 16.13 -8.12 -16.60
C GLN A 456 17.13 -7.12 -16.04
N MET A 457 16.87 -5.82 -16.19
CA MET A 457 17.66 -4.75 -15.58
C MET A 457 17.73 -4.93 -14.06
N TRP A 458 16.60 -5.18 -13.40
CA TRP A 458 16.54 -5.39 -11.96
C TRP A 458 17.30 -6.63 -11.50
N ILE A 459 17.21 -7.72 -12.27
CA ILE A 459 18.01 -8.94 -12.03
C ILE A 459 19.51 -8.60 -12.07
N ASN A 460 19.95 -7.77 -13.02
CA ASN A 460 21.35 -7.36 -13.14
C ASN A 460 21.81 -6.47 -11.98
N VAL A 461 20.93 -5.58 -11.48
CA VAL A 461 21.22 -4.73 -10.30
C VAL A 461 21.31 -5.56 -9.02
N ARG A 462 20.40 -6.52 -8.84
CA ARG A 462 20.33 -7.35 -7.63
C ARG A 462 21.36 -8.46 -7.57
N CYS A 463 21.62 -9.11 -8.70
CA CYS A 463 22.57 -10.20 -8.78
C CYS A 463 23.95 -9.61 -9.06
N PHE A 464 24.92 -9.91 -8.20
CA PHE A 464 26.32 -9.61 -8.47
C PHE A 464 26.69 -10.15 -9.86
N ASP A 465 27.17 -9.29 -10.76
CA ASP A 465 27.52 -9.73 -12.10
C ASP A 465 28.74 -10.65 -12.02
N ILE A 466 28.48 -11.95 -12.20
CA ILE A 466 29.50 -13.01 -12.17
C ILE A 466 30.53 -12.78 -13.29
N GLU A 467 30.15 -12.06 -14.36
CA GLU A 467 31.03 -11.72 -15.47
C GLU A 467 32.04 -10.60 -15.09
N GLU A 468 31.73 -9.77 -14.10
CA GLU A 468 32.65 -8.73 -13.61
C GLU A 468 33.69 -9.25 -12.61
N VAL A 469 33.49 -10.45 -12.07
CA VAL A 469 34.47 -11.10 -11.19
C VAL A 469 35.73 -11.40 -12.01
N PRO A 470 36.89 -10.78 -11.70
CA PRO A 470 38.10 -10.95 -12.51
C PRO A 470 38.46 -12.42 -12.64
N MET A 471 38.86 -12.87 -13.83
CA MET A 471 39.22 -14.27 -14.10
C MET A 471 40.26 -14.82 -13.10
N GLY A 472 41.10 -13.95 -12.53
CA GLY A 472 42.04 -14.30 -11.46
C GLY A 472 41.37 -14.78 -10.16
N VAL A 473 40.21 -14.26 -9.79
CA VAL A 473 39.43 -14.69 -8.62
C VAL A 473 38.84 -16.07 -8.86
N TRP A 474 38.30 -16.33 -10.05
CA TRP A 474 37.85 -17.67 -10.46
C TRP A 474 38.98 -18.70 -10.46
N LEU A 475 40.15 -18.33 -10.98
CA LEU A 475 41.34 -19.18 -10.96
C LEU A 475 41.83 -19.46 -9.53
N ALA A 476 41.76 -18.47 -8.63
CA ALA A 476 42.12 -18.64 -7.22
C ALA A 476 41.14 -19.56 -6.47
N LEU A 477 39.83 -19.43 -6.70
CA LEU A 477 38.80 -20.31 -6.16
C LEU A 477 38.97 -21.75 -6.67
N LEU A 478 39.24 -21.92 -7.97
CA LEU A 478 39.53 -23.22 -8.58
C LEU A 478 40.79 -23.86 -7.97
N ALA A 479 41.86 -23.08 -7.79
CA ALA A 479 43.10 -23.55 -7.17
C ALA A 479 42.89 -23.98 -5.71
N ALA A 480 42.12 -23.21 -4.94
CA ALA A 480 41.77 -23.55 -3.56
C ALA A 480 40.93 -24.84 -3.49
N LEU A 481 39.97 -25.01 -4.40
CA LEU A 481 39.15 -26.21 -4.51
C LEU A 481 40.00 -27.44 -4.85
N LEU A 482 40.88 -27.32 -5.85
CA LEU A 482 41.81 -28.39 -6.25
C LEU A 482 42.79 -28.75 -5.12
N PHE A 483 43.24 -27.76 -4.34
CA PHE A 483 44.07 -27.97 -3.16
C PHE A 483 43.33 -28.74 -2.07
N MET A 484 42.07 -28.39 -1.78
CA MET A 484 41.22 -29.11 -0.83
C MET A 484 40.96 -30.55 -1.28
N VAL A 485 40.66 -30.78 -2.56
CA VAL A 485 40.48 -32.11 -3.13
C VAL A 485 41.77 -32.93 -3.04
N SER A 486 42.92 -32.33 -3.36
CA SER A 486 44.26 -32.92 -3.20
C SER A 486 44.56 -33.33 -1.75
N MET A 487 44.24 -32.46 -0.78
CA MET A 487 44.38 -32.77 0.65
C MET A 487 43.44 -33.90 1.08
N GLY A 488 42.18 -33.90 0.59
CA GLY A 488 41.21 -34.97 0.82
C GLY A 488 41.70 -36.33 0.29
N PHE A 489 42.23 -36.35 -0.94
CA PHE A 489 42.83 -37.55 -1.55
C PHE A 489 44.10 -38.02 -0.82
N ARG A 490 44.95 -37.11 -0.36
CA ARG A 490 46.12 -37.47 0.47
C ARG A 490 45.72 -38.04 1.82
N LYS A 491 44.61 -37.58 2.39
CA LYS A 491 44.08 -38.07 3.67
C LYS A 491 43.40 -39.43 3.52
N SER A 492 42.77 -39.73 2.37
CA SER A 492 42.18 -41.05 2.10
C SER A 492 43.22 -42.13 1.77
N ARG A 493 44.35 -41.77 1.11
CA ARG A 493 45.47 -42.70 0.85
C ARG A 493 46.33 -43.04 2.08
N ARG A 494 46.19 -42.31 3.19
CA ARG A 494 46.91 -42.57 4.45
C ARG A 494 46.10 -43.38 5.47
N ARG A 495 44.92 -43.88 5.10
CA ARG A 495 44.11 -44.81 5.90
C ARG A 495 44.21 -46.23 5.38
#